data_AF-V2W755-F1
#
_entry.id   AF-V2W755-F1
#
_cell.length_a   1.000
_cell.length_b   1.000
_cell.length_c   1.000
_cell.angle_alpha   90.00
_cell.angle_beta   90.00
_cell.angle_gamma   90.00
#
_symmetry.space_group_name_H-M   'P 1'
#
loop_
_entity.id
_entity.type
_entity.pdbx_description
1 polymer ?
#
loop_
_entity_poly.entity_id
_entity_poly.type
_entity_poly.pdbx_seq_one_letter_code
_entity_poly.pdbx_strand_id
1 'polypeptide(L)'
;MELMKGFTDSMNKCWEEGVVTYNCKWDEECLLLLYPLFFAGNNPMQMEENLMKDLGSYLNLEIFICPKRHLLTFMNKSEELPYSSSDAAIQVVLALGKLMYSQMNELLSSFPINPLLRISRVDIHLDTPMEILHTILLGVVKYYWGQTVVILNKGKYFGLFETRLASIEEGSLKIPKITAEYMCKYKESLIGKHFKSLAQVMPFLVYDLVLKEVLEAWTVIRELVVLVWHVEIKDLEVYLANLSATIEALLNVTSQCLPSILITKLKFHFLVHLSAYIHRFGPPLIFSTERYELFNHVFHLSCTHSNQQAPSKDSCHTFTS
;
A
#
# COMPACT_ATOMS: atom_id res chain seq x y z
N MET A 1 3.64 -20.35 -15.26
CA MET A 1 2.80 -19.68 -16.28
C MET A 1 1.53 -20.46 -16.59
N GLU A 2 1.53 -21.80 -16.59
CA GLU A 2 0.30 -22.60 -16.87
C GLU A 2 -0.86 -22.31 -15.91
N LEU A 3 -0.58 -22.18 -14.60
CA LEU A 3 -1.63 -21.88 -13.61
C LEU A 3 -2.30 -20.51 -13.85
N MET A 4 -1.51 -19.47 -14.16
CA MET A 4 -2.04 -18.13 -14.47
C MET A 4 -2.81 -18.12 -15.79
N LYS A 5 -2.36 -18.88 -16.77
CA LYS A 5 -3.09 -19.06 -18.04
C LYS A 5 -4.42 -19.77 -17.81
N GLY A 6 -4.43 -20.87 -17.04
CA GLY A 6 -5.65 -21.58 -16.68
C GLY A 6 -6.63 -20.71 -15.88
N PHE A 7 -6.11 -19.82 -15.01
CA PHE A 7 -6.93 -18.82 -14.33
C PHE A 7 -7.54 -17.82 -15.32
N THR A 8 -6.74 -17.21 -16.20
CA THR A 8 -7.22 -16.29 -17.24
C THR A 8 -8.29 -16.94 -18.11
N ASP A 9 -8.07 -18.17 -18.57
CA ASP A 9 -9.02 -18.91 -19.40
C ASP A 9 -10.33 -19.20 -18.63
N SER A 10 -10.23 -19.55 -17.35
CA SER A 10 -11.41 -19.80 -16.49
C SER A 10 -12.22 -18.54 -16.23
N MET A 11 -11.55 -17.40 -16.00
CA MET A 11 -12.21 -16.11 -15.81
C MET A 11 -12.94 -15.68 -17.08
N ASN A 12 -12.27 -15.75 -18.24
CA ASN A 12 -12.87 -15.43 -19.53
C ASN A 12 -14.10 -16.32 -19.81
N LYS A 13 -13.99 -17.63 -19.59
CA LYS A 13 -15.12 -18.56 -19.74
C LYS A 13 -16.29 -18.22 -18.81
N CYS A 14 -16.01 -17.92 -17.55
CA CYS A 14 -17.06 -17.55 -16.59
C CYS A 14 -17.80 -16.28 -16.99
N TRP A 15 -17.16 -15.38 -17.74
CA TRP A 15 -17.81 -14.17 -18.25
C TRP A 15 -18.67 -14.39 -19.48
N GLU A 16 -18.19 -15.22 -20.40
CA GLU A 16 -18.87 -15.44 -21.68
C GLU A 16 -20.05 -16.39 -21.51
N GLU A 17 -19.89 -17.42 -20.70
CA GLU A 17 -20.83 -18.55 -20.62
C GLU A 17 -21.45 -18.71 -19.23
N GLY A 18 -20.85 -18.12 -18.19
CA GLY A 18 -21.15 -18.46 -16.80
C GLY A 18 -20.62 -19.84 -16.40
N VAL A 19 -20.55 -20.10 -15.10
CA VAL A 19 -20.17 -21.41 -14.55
C VAL A 19 -21.30 -21.92 -13.68
N VAL A 20 -21.84 -23.09 -14.00
CA VAL A 20 -22.81 -23.77 -13.13
C VAL A 20 -22.08 -24.21 -11.85
N THR A 21 -22.59 -23.79 -10.71
CA THR A 21 -22.06 -24.10 -9.38
C THR A 21 -23.19 -24.46 -8.42
N TYR A 22 -22.88 -25.04 -7.27
CA TYR A 22 -23.86 -25.42 -6.26
C TYR A 22 -23.87 -24.42 -5.11
N ASN A 23 -25.05 -23.93 -4.73
CA ASN A 23 -25.20 -23.05 -3.58
C ASN A 23 -25.69 -23.82 -2.36
N CYS A 24 -24.79 -24.06 -1.40
CA CYS A 24 -25.10 -24.80 -0.17
C CYS A 24 -26.12 -24.11 0.75
N LYS A 25 -26.37 -22.80 0.61
CA LYS A 25 -27.37 -22.08 1.40
C LYS A 25 -28.80 -22.36 0.92
N TRP A 26 -28.97 -22.57 -0.38
CA TRP A 26 -30.28 -22.76 -1.02
C TRP A 26 -30.49 -24.18 -1.54
N ASP A 27 -29.46 -25.02 -1.47
CA ASP A 27 -29.50 -26.43 -1.86
C ASP A 27 -29.88 -26.64 -3.35
N GLU A 28 -29.38 -25.75 -4.22
CA GLU A 28 -29.71 -25.72 -5.65
C GLU A 28 -28.49 -25.39 -6.53
N GLU A 29 -28.57 -25.79 -7.80
CA GLU A 29 -27.62 -25.37 -8.84
C GLU A 29 -27.90 -23.93 -9.26
N CYS A 30 -26.85 -23.11 -9.32
CA CYS A 30 -26.91 -21.72 -9.76
C CYS A 30 -25.87 -21.41 -10.83
N LEU A 31 -26.15 -20.41 -11.67
CA LEU A 31 -25.20 -19.92 -12.66
C LEU A 31 -24.39 -18.78 -12.04
N LEU A 32 -23.08 -19.00 -11.87
CA LEU A 32 -22.13 -17.98 -11.44
C LEU A 32 -21.66 -17.17 -12.66
N LEU A 33 -21.97 -15.87 -12.65
CA LEU A 33 -21.42 -14.89 -13.57
C LEU A 33 -20.50 -13.95 -12.78
N LEU A 34 -19.21 -14.01 -13.04
CA LEU A 34 -18.25 -13.10 -12.42
C LEU A 34 -18.26 -11.76 -13.15
N TYR A 35 -18.16 -10.65 -12.42
CA TYR A 35 -17.86 -9.34 -12.99
C TYR A 35 -16.72 -8.75 -12.16
N PRO A 36 -15.48 -8.72 -12.68
CA PRO A 36 -14.34 -8.23 -11.92
C PRO A 36 -14.49 -6.72 -11.75
N LEU A 37 -14.58 -6.26 -10.50
CA LEU A 37 -14.56 -4.83 -10.21
C LEU A 37 -13.13 -4.30 -10.19
N PHE A 38 -12.20 -5.05 -9.60
CA PHE A 38 -10.75 -4.82 -9.57
C PHE A 38 -10.02 -6.08 -9.10
N PHE A 39 -8.69 -6.12 -9.28
CA PHE A 39 -7.80 -7.08 -8.66
C PHE A 39 -7.04 -6.43 -7.50
N ALA A 40 -7.30 -6.93 -6.29
CA ALA A 40 -6.60 -6.50 -5.08
C ALA A 40 -5.30 -7.28 -4.93
N GLY A 41 -4.20 -6.60 -4.67
CA GLY A 41 -2.91 -7.24 -4.39
C GLY A 41 -2.04 -6.32 -3.56
N ASN A 42 -1.18 -6.87 -2.72
CA ASN A 42 -0.14 -6.07 -2.08
C ASN A 42 0.92 -5.68 -3.12
N ASN A 43 1.72 -4.63 -2.85
CA ASN A 43 2.66 -4.10 -3.86
C ASN A 43 3.61 -5.16 -4.47
N PRO A 44 4.12 -6.16 -3.72
CA PRO A 44 4.86 -7.29 -4.29
C PRO A 44 4.02 -8.23 -5.16
N MET A 45 2.77 -8.53 -4.79
CA MET A 45 1.86 -9.35 -5.60
C MET A 45 1.42 -8.63 -6.86
N GLN A 46 1.11 -7.33 -6.79
CA GLN A 46 0.86 -6.50 -7.96
C GLN A 46 2.08 -6.47 -8.89
N MET A 47 3.30 -6.57 -8.34
CA MET A 47 4.54 -6.67 -9.13
C MET A 47 4.73 -8.06 -9.78
N GLU A 48 4.23 -9.12 -9.17
CA GLU A 48 4.23 -10.47 -9.78
C GLU A 48 3.08 -10.68 -10.76
N GLU A 49 1.98 -9.95 -10.58
CA GLU A 49 0.80 -9.95 -11.44
C GLU A 49 0.99 -9.09 -12.69
N ASN A 50 1.81 -8.05 -12.60
CA ASN A 50 2.10 -7.15 -13.72
C ASN A 50 3.43 -7.50 -14.46
N LEU A 51 4.46 -8.10 -13.81
CA LEU A 51 5.71 -8.58 -14.48
C LEU A 51 6.24 -9.97 -14.08
N MET A 52 7.16 -10.49 -14.90
CA MET A 52 7.92 -11.74 -14.71
C MET A 52 8.82 -11.77 -13.45
N LYS A 53 8.87 -12.95 -12.81
CA LYS A 53 9.68 -13.32 -11.62
C LYS A 53 11.19 -12.99 -11.68
N ASP A 54 11.81 -12.89 -12.86
CA ASP A 54 13.27 -12.77 -12.97
C ASP A 54 13.79 -11.32 -12.93
N LEU A 55 12.92 -10.31 -13.02
CA LEU A 55 13.29 -8.89 -12.94
C LEU A 55 13.26 -8.32 -11.51
N GLY A 56 12.80 -9.08 -10.51
CA GLY A 56 12.76 -8.63 -9.10
C GLY A 56 14.13 -8.32 -8.48
N SER A 57 15.22 -8.84 -9.06
CA SER A 57 16.60 -8.48 -8.69
C SER A 57 17.09 -7.19 -9.36
N TYR A 58 16.39 -6.73 -10.41
CA TYR A 58 16.66 -5.55 -11.23
C TYR A 58 15.47 -4.57 -11.19
N LEU A 59 15.14 -4.14 -9.98
CA LEU A 59 14.38 -2.94 -9.61
C LEU A 59 12.87 -3.02 -9.56
N ASN A 60 12.43 -2.54 -8.39
CA ASN A 60 11.07 -2.41 -7.91
C ASN A 60 10.36 -1.27 -8.63
N LEU A 61 9.64 -1.56 -9.69
CA LEU A 61 8.63 -0.67 -10.20
C LEU A 61 7.72 -1.38 -11.18
N GLU A 62 6.46 -1.47 -10.80
CA GLU A 62 5.35 -1.51 -11.74
C GLU A 62 4.37 -0.48 -11.19
N ILE A 63 4.54 0.77 -11.60
CA ILE A 63 4.27 1.18 -12.98
C ILE A 63 5.52 1.35 -13.93
N PHE A 64 6.80 1.30 -13.52
CA PHE A 64 7.94 1.38 -14.50
C PHE A 64 9.33 0.81 -14.12
N ILE A 65 9.80 -0.26 -14.74
CA ILE A 65 11.16 -0.81 -14.58
C ILE A 65 12.27 0.27 -14.79
N CYS A 66 13.23 0.41 -13.86
CA CYS A 66 14.43 1.27 -14.04
C CYS A 66 15.67 0.59 -13.45
N PRO A 67 16.83 0.46 -14.11
CA PRO A 67 18.09 -0.05 -13.52
C PRO A 67 18.71 0.83 -12.40
N LYS A 68 19.26 0.22 -11.33
CA LYS A 68 19.79 0.90 -10.11
C LYS A 68 20.96 1.82 -10.45
N ARG A 69 21.69 1.48 -11.50
CA ARG A 69 22.78 2.28 -12.08
C ARG A 69 22.30 3.62 -12.67
N HIS A 70 21.10 3.66 -13.27
CA HIS A 70 20.55 4.88 -13.86
C HIS A 70 19.93 5.80 -12.80
N LEU A 71 19.47 5.23 -11.68
CA LEU A 71 19.00 5.97 -10.51
C LEU A 71 20.12 6.83 -9.89
N LEU A 72 21.35 6.30 -9.83
CA LEU A 72 22.55 7.04 -9.38
C LEU A 72 22.97 8.15 -10.36
N THR A 73 22.90 7.91 -11.67
CA THR A 73 23.19 8.94 -12.69
C THR A 73 22.17 10.08 -12.63
N PHE A 74 20.93 9.79 -12.22
CA PHE A 74 19.86 10.78 -12.05
C PHE A 74 19.99 11.56 -10.73
N MET A 75 20.39 10.91 -9.63
CA MET A 75 20.68 11.60 -8.36
C MET A 75 21.69 12.75 -8.57
N ASN A 76 22.72 12.53 -9.39
CA ASN A 76 23.71 13.53 -9.75
C ASN A 76 23.18 14.67 -10.65
N LYS A 77 22.05 14.49 -11.37
CA LYS A 77 21.38 15.54 -12.16
C LYS A 77 20.28 16.26 -11.38
N SER A 78 19.72 15.63 -10.34
CA SER A 78 18.66 16.22 -9.52
C SER A 78 19.14 17.33 -8.57
N GLU A 79 20.45 17.44 -8.35
CA GLU A 79 21.07 18.57 -7.64
C GLU A 79 20.94 19.90 -8.41
N GLU A 80 20.59 19.87 -9.71
CA GLU A 80 20.45 21.06 -10.56
C GLU A 80 19.01 21.61 -10.68
N LEU A 81 18.00 20.98 -10.04
CA LEU A 81 16.61 21.41 -10.13
C LEU A 81 16.25 22.44 -9.04
N PRO A 82 15.66 23.60 -9.39
CA PRO A 82 15.30 24.62 -8.40
C PRO A 82 14.08 24.18 -7.58
N TYR A 83 14.32 23.75 -6.34
CA TYR A 83 13.29 23.46 -5.34
C TYR A 83 12.76 24.76 -4.74
N SER A 84 11.73 25.38 -5.34
CA SER A 84 11.16 26.61 -4.76
C SER A 84 9.63 26.76 -4.82
N SER A 85 8.87 25.75 -5.25
CA SER A 85 7.39 25.78 -5.16
C SER A 85 6.78 24.46 -4.72
N SER A 86 5.57 24.49 -4.15
CA SER A 86 4.76 23.32 -3.78
C SER A 86 4.48 22.40 -4.98
N ASP A 87 4.39 22.96 -6.19
CA ASP A 87 4.27 22.20 -7.43
C ASP A 87 5.54 21.39 -7.75
N ALA A 88 6.72 21.83 -7.32
CA ALA A 88 7.99 21.21 -7.72
C ALA A 88 8.11 19.75 -7.25
N ALA A 89 7.66 19.41 -6.04
CA ALA A 89 7.76 18.04 -5.53
C ALA A 89 6.85 17.07 -6.32
N ILE A 90 5.62 17.51 -6.62
CA ILE A 90 4.65 16.73 -7.41
C ILE A 90 5.18 16.60 -8.85
N GLN A 91 5.65 17.69 -9.44
CA GLN A 91 6.23 17.67 -10.79
C GLN A 91 7.46 16.77 -10.86
N VAL A 92 8.30 16.70 -9.81
CA VAL A 92 9.41 15.74 -9.74
C VAL A 92 8.88 14.30 -9.71
N VAL A 93 7.89 14.00 -8.87
CA VAL A 93 7.27 12.66 -8.79
C VAL A 93 6.61 12.26 -10.12
N LEU A 94 5.94 13.19 -10.79
CA LEU A 94 5.29 12.96 -12.09
C LEU A 94 6.31 12.88 -13.25
N ALA A 95 7.35 13.71 -13.24
CA ALA A 95 8.42 13.69 -14.24
C ALA A 95 9.25 12.41 -14.15
N LEU A 96 9.51 11.92 -12.93
CA LEU A 96 10.07 10.59 -12.70
C LEU A 96 9.19 9.53 -13.38
N GLY A 97 7.87 9.54 -13.14
CA GLY A 97 6.94 8.62 -13.80
C GLY A 97 7.03 8.67 -15.34
N LYS A 98 7.03 9.87 -15.94
CA LYS A 98 7.08 10.05 -17.41
C LYS A 98 8.40 9.59 -18.03
N LEU A 99 9.53 9.89 -17.38
CA LEU A 99 10.85 9.49 -17.87
C LEU A 99 10.99 7.96 -17.87
N MET A 100 10.45 7.32 -16.83
CA MET A 100 10.51 5.87 -16.69
C MET A 100 9.60 5.16 -17.71
N TYR A 101 8.47 5.76 -18.11
CA TYR A 101 7.63 5.30 -19.23
C TYR A 101 8.39 5.22 -20.55
N SER A 102 9.19 6.25 -20.86
CA SER A 102 9.94 6.29 -22.12
C SER A 102 10.99 5.17 -22.25
N GLN A 103 11.60 4.77 -21.13
CA GLN A 103 12.62 3.70 -21.11
C GLN A 103 11.99 2.29 -21.14
N MET A 104 10.74 2.16 -20.70
CA MET A 104 10.04 0.88 -20.61
C MET A 104 9.59 0.32 -21.97
N ASN A 105 9.14 1.20 -22.89
CA ASN A 105 8.68 0.79 -24.22
C ASN A 105 9.79 0.13 -25.07
N GLU A 106 11.05 0.48 -24.81
CA GLU A 106 12.20 -0.10 -25.50
C GLU A 106 12.47 -1.56 -25.03
N LEU A 107 12.22 -1.85 -23.74
CA LEU A 107 12.44 -3.16 -23.11
C LEU A 107 11.30 -4.16 -23.34
N LEU A 108 10.04 -3.71 -23.30
CA LEU A 108 8.85 -4.57 -23.40
C LEU A 108 8.71 -5.30 -24.75
N SER A 109 9.36 -4.81 -25.80
CA SER A 109 9.35 -5.41 -27.13
C SER A 109 10.06 -6.78 -27.22
N SER A 110 10.78 -7.20 -26.17
CA SER A 110 11.69 -8.36 -26.21
C SER A 110 11.36 -9.51 -25.26
N PHE A 111 10.28 -9.42 -24.45
CA PHE A 111 9.98 -10.41 -23.40
C PHE A 111 8.54 -10.98 -23.45
N PRO A 112 8.34 -12.25 -23.04
CA PRO A 112 7.01 -12.83 -22.89
C PRO A 112 6.23 -12.17 -21.74
N ILE A 113 5.05 -11.65 -22.07
CA ILE A 113 4.16 -10.87 -21.21
C ILE A 113 3.37 -11.78 -20.24
N ASN A 114 3.10 -11.32 -19.01
CA ASN A 114 2.28 -12.04 -18.03
C ASN A 114 0.86 -12.33 -18.58
N PRO A 115 0.38 -13.59 -18.56
CA PRO A 115 -0.96 -13.95 -19.03
C PRO A 115 -2.13 -13.19 -18.38
N LEU A 116 -1.96 -12.65 -17.16
CA LEU A 116 -2.99 -11.82 -16.52
C LEU A 116 -3.27 -10.52 -17.29
N LEU A 117 -2.26 -9.98 -17.98
CA LEU A 117 -2.39 -8.79 -18.83
C LEU A 117 -3.27 -9.04 -20.07
N ARG A 118 -3.68 -10.28 -20.32
CA ARG A 118 -4.55 -10.69 -21.43
C ARG A 118 -5.98 -11.00 -20.98
N ILE A 119 -6.29 -10.77 -19.71
CA ILE A 119 -7.64 -10.92 -19.19
C ILE A 119 -8.56 -9.92 -19.89
N SER A 120 -9.65 -10.41 -20.47
CA SER A 120 -10.61 -9.54 -21.16
C SER A 120 -11.35 -8.65 -20.15
N ARG A 121 -11.77 -7.46 -20.56
CA ARG A 121 -12.63 -6.56 -19.75
C ARG A 121 -12.02 -6.04 -18.44
N VAL A 122 -10.73 -6.24 -18.20
CA VAL A 122 -9.99 -5.64 -17.08
C VAL A 122 -8.84 -4.81 -17.63
N ASP A 123 -8.80 -3.54 -17.26
CA ASP A 123 -7.63 -2.69 -17.49
C ASP A 123 -6.74 -2.76 -16.26
N ILE A 124 -5.69 -3.58 -16.32
CA ILE A 124 -4.75 -3.77 -15.22
C ILE A 124 -4.13 -2.47 -14.69
N HIS A 125 -4.07 -1.40 -15.48
CA HIS A 125 -3.56 -0.10 -15.01
C HIS A 125 -4.59 0.68 -14.19
N LEU A 126 -5.87 0.46 -14.42
CA LEU A 126 -6.96 1.20 -13.77
C LEU A 126 -7.72 0.36 -12.74
N ASP A 127 -7.66 -0.97 -12.88
CA ASP A 127 -8.39 -1.98 -12.11
C ASP A 127 -7.51 -2.73 -11.12
N THR A 128 -6.31 -2.21 -10.82
CA THR A 128 -5.45 -2.69 -9.73
C THR A 128 -5.20 -1.57 -8.71
N PRO A 129 -6.21 -1.22 -7.88
CA PRO A 129 -6.07 -0.14 -6.93
C PRO A 129 -4.95 -0.41 -5.93
N MET A 130 -4.26 0.66 -5.51
CA MET A 130 -3.14 0.53 -4.57
C MET A 130 -3.58 -0.02 -3.20
N GLU A 131 -2.74 -0.82 -2.57
CA GLU A 131 -3.04 -1.37 -1.24
C GLU A 131 -2.62 -0.38 -0.14
N ILE A 132 -3.58 0.04 0.70
CA ILE A 132 -3.39 1.12 1.69
C ILE A 132 -2.55 0.73 2.90
N LEU A 133 -2.65 -0.51 3.39
CA LEU A 133 -1.89 -0.97 4.56
C LEU A 133 -0.39 -0.97 4.25
N HIS A 134 -0.02 -1.55 3.12
CA HIS A 134 1.32 -1.68 2.61
C HIS A 134 1.85 -0.34 2.12
N THR A 135 1.03 0.51 1.49
CA THR A 135 1.52 1.78 0.96
C THR A 135 1.63 2.87 2.02
N ILE A 136 0.65 3.00 2.91
CA ILE A 136 0.63 4.08 3.90
C ILE A 136 1.25 3.63 5.22
N LEU A 137 0.73 2.61 5.89
CA LEU A 137 1.23 2.23 7.23
C LEU A 137 2.60 1.55 7.16
N LEU A 138 2.75 0.48 6.38
CA LEU A 138 4.02 -0.23 6.20
C LEU A 138 4.92 0.44 5.14
N GLY A 139 4.53 1.61 4.67
CA GLY A 139 5.27 2.45 3.73
C GLY A 139 5.59 3.80 4.31
N VAL A 140 4.79 4.79 3.97
CA VAL A 140 4.96 6.20 4.40
C VAL A 140 5.25 6.29 5.89
N VAL A 141 4.38 5.76 6.75
CA VAL A 141 4.50 5.83 8.20
C VAL A 141 5.74 5.08 8.69
N LYS A 142 5.97 3.87 8.18
CA LYS A 142 7.18 3.07 8.51
C LYS A 142 8.48 3.79 8.14
N TYR A 143 8.53 4.47 6.99
CA TYR A 143 9.72 5.21 6.55
C TYR A 143 9.96 6.43 7.43
N TYR A 144 8.92 7.19 7.75
CA TYR A 144 9.00 8.31 8.69
C TYR A 144 9.39 7.87 10.10
N TRP A 145 8.84 6.75 10.56
CA TRP A 145 9.22 6.15 11.84
C TRP A 145 10.71 5.81 11.89
N GLY A 146 11.23 5.10 10.88
CA GLY A 146 12.65 4.74 10.84
C GLY A 146 13.57 5.97 10.92
N GLN A 147 13.20 7.05 10.25
CA GLN A 147 13.96 8.29 10.24
C GLN A 147 13.85 9.04 11.58
N THR A 148 12.66 9.04 12.16
CA THR A 148 12.42 9.61 13.50
C THR A 148 13.22 8.85 14.56
N VAL A 149 13.29 7.53 14.49
CA VAL A 149 14.12 6.70 15.38
C VAL A 149 15.60 7.08 15.27
N VAL A 150 16.12 7.33 14.06
CA VAL A 150 17.50 7.79 13.86
C VAL A 150 17.73 9.14 14.54
N ILE A 151 16.80 10.09 14.37
CA ILE A 151 16.87 11.42 15.02
C ILE A 151 16.87 11.28 16.54
N LEU A 152 15.92 10.52 17.09
CA LEU A 152 15.78 10.31 18.54
C LEU A 152 17.01 9.63 19.15
N ASN A 153 17.60 8.64 18.47
CA ASN A 153 18.83 7.98 18.94
C ASN A 153 20.02 8.94 18.92
N LYS A 154 20.20 9.72 17.85
CA LYS A 154 21.28 10.72 17.75
C LYS A 154 21.16 11.79 18.84
N GLY A 155 19.94 12.25 19.11
CA GLY A 155 19.65 13.20 20.17
C GLY A 155 19.62 12.62 21.59
N LYS A 156 19.77 11.30 21.74
CA LYS A 156 19.60 10.56 23.01
C LYS A 156 18.23 10.78 23.68
N TYR A 157 17.19 11.07 22.88
CA TYR A 157 15.82 11.34 23.34
C TYR A 157 14.93 10.10 23.36
N PHE A 158 15.42 8.94 22.97
CA PHE A 158 14.60 7.74 22.82
C PHE A 158 13.93 7.28 24.14
N GLY A 159 14.63 7.40 25.28
CA GLY A 159 14.03 7.09 26.60
C GLY A 159 12.92 8.06 27.01
N LEU A 160 13.06 9.34 26.67
CA LEU A 160 12.01 10.33 26.89
C LEU A 160 10.80 10.06 25.98
N PHE A 161 11.03 9.71 24.72
CA PHE A 161 9.99 9.29 23.80
C PHE A 161 9.21 8.08 24.34
N GLU A 162 9.90 7.05 24.83
CA GLU A 162 9.27 5.86 25.41
C GLU A 162 8.41 6.21 26.63
N THR A 163 8.90 7.08 27.51
CA THR A 163 8.16 7.55 28.69
C THR A 163 6.89 8.31 28.28
N ARG A 164 6.97 9.17 27.26
CA ARG A 164 5.80 9.89 26.72
C ARG A 164 4.80 8.94 26.08
N LEU A 165 5.27 7.97 25.30
CA LEU A 165 4.42 6.97 24.66
C LEU A 165 3.68 6.13 25.72
N ALA A 166 4.34 5.77 26.81
CA ALA A 166 3.73 5.06 27.94
C ALA A 166 2.71 5.91 28.73
N SER A 167 2.76 7.23 28.59
CA SER A 167 1.89 8.18 29.30
C SER A 167 0.63 8.55 28.51
N ILE A 168 0.47 8.06 27.28
CA ILE A 168 -0.71 8.35 26.45
C ILE A 168 -1.95 7.69 27.06
N GLU A 169 -2.99 8.49 27.29
CA GLU A 169 -4.30 7.99 27.65
C GLU A 169 -5.05 7.53 26.39
N GLU A 170 -5.38 6.24 26.35
CA GLU A 170 -5.98 5.59 25.17
C GLU A 170 -7.50 5.71 25.12
N GLY A 171 -8.16 6.10 26.22
CA GLY A 171 -9.61 5.96 26.41
C GLY A 171 -10.47 6.64 25.34
N SER A 172 -9.97 7.72 24.74
CA SER A 172 -10.65 8.45 23.65
C SER A 172 -10.16 8.07 22.24
N LEU A 173 -9.14 7.24 22.13
CA LEU A 173 -8.54 6.84 20.85
C LEU A 173 -9.10 5.47 20.42
N LYS A 174 -9.61 5.37 19.19
CA LYS A 174 -10.01 4.09 18.60
C LYS A 174 -8.80 3.27 18.15
N ILE A 175 -7.89 2.96 19.08
CA ILE A 175 -6.64 2.24 18.82
C ILE A 175 -6.46 1.05 19.76
N PRO A 176 -5.69 0.02 19.35
CA PRO A 176 -5.26 -1.02 20.27
C PRO A 176 -4.41 -0.44 21.39
N LYS A 177 -4.40 -1.13 22.53
CA LYS A 177 -3.54 -0.81 23.66
C LYS A 177 -2.09 -0.61 23.20
N ILE A 178 -1.52 0.54 23.55
CA ILE A 178 -0.15 0.93 23.27
C ILE A 178 0.74 0.24 24.31
N THR A 179 1.54 -0.71 23.84
CA THR A 179 2.60 -1.35 24.64
C THR A 179 3.91 -0.63 24.36
N ALA A 180 4.11 0.53 25.00
CA ALA A 180 5.27 1.41 24.74
C ALA A 180 6.61 0.67 24.82
N GLU A 181 6.84 -0.11 25.88
CA GLU A 181 8.06 -0.92 26.05
C GLU A 181 8.28 -1.87 24.86
N TYR A 182 7.24 -2.60 24.45
CA TYR A 182 7.32 -3.51 23.31
C TYR A 182 7.60 -2.75 22.01
N MET A 183 6.88 -1.66 21.76
CA MET A 183 7.02 -0.88 20.53
C MET A 183 8.41 -0.25 20.42
N CYS A 184 8.96 0.22 21.53
CA CYS A 184 10.31 0.79 21.61
C CYS A 184 11.40 -0.29 21.49
N LYS A 185 11.22 -1.44 22.14
CA LYS A 185 12.15 -2.59 22.07
C LYS A 185 12.22 -3.19 20.66
N TYR A 186 11.08 -3.34 19.99
CA TYR A 186 10.95 -3.94 18.66
C TYR A 186 10.69 -2.90 17.57
N LYS A 187 11.26 -1.69 17.71
CA LYS A 187 11.05 -0.54 16.82
C LYS A 187 11.27 -0.82 15.32
N GLU A 188 12.05 -1.83 14.97
CA GLU A 188 12.32 -2.19 13.56
C GLU A 188 11.33 -3.22 12.98
N SER A 189 10.61 -3.94 13.85
CA SER A 189 9.72 -5.06 13.50
C SER A 189 8.24 -4.76 13.80
N LEU A 190 7.87 -3.48 13.82
CA LEU A 190 6.49 -3.07 14.01
C LEU A 190 5.61 -3.47 12.82
N ILE A 191 4.33 -3.73 13.10
CA ILE A 191 3.32 -4.12 12.12
C ILE A 191 2.28 -3.00 11.94
N GLY A 192 1.35 -3.19 10.99
CA GLY A 192 0.36 -2.17 10.62
C GLY A 192 -0.38 -1.53 11.79
N LYS A 193 -0.87 -2.33 12.75
CA LYS A 193 -1.59 -1.82 13.92
C LYS A 193 -0.75 -0.86 14.77
N HIS A 194 0.55 -1.14 14.94
CA HIS A 194 1.45 -0.27 15.72
C HIS A 194 1.69 1.04 14.98
N PHE A 195 1.90 0.99 13.66
CA PHE A 195 2.08 2.19 12.85
C PHE A 195 0.81 3.04 12.79
N LYS A 196 -0.37 2.42 12.77
CA LYS A 196 -1.65 3.13 12.85
C LYS A 196 -1.78 3.88 14.17
N SER A 197 -1.45 3.25 15.30
CA SER A 197 -1.42 3.92 16.61
C SER A 197 -0.40 5.06 16.63
N LEU A 198 0.84 4.81 16.18
CA LEU A 198 1.90 5.83 16.13
C LEU A 198 1.45 7.05 15.32
N ALA A 199 0.98 6.86 14.09
CA ALA A 199 0.56 7.96 13.22
C ALA A 199 -0.46 8.90 13.89
N GLN A 200 -1.33 8.39 14.77
CA GLN A 200 -2.31 9.22 15.48
C GLN A 200 -1.72 10.05 16.62
N VAL A 201 -0.68 9.54 17.31
CA VAL A 201 -0.16 10.14 18.55
C VAL A 201 1.19 10.84 18.37
N MET A 202 1.92 10.57 17.27
CA MET A 202 3.28 11.04 17.07
C MET A 202 3.48 12.55 17.28
N PRO A 203 2.61 13.46 16.76
CA PRO A 203 2.78 14.89 16.98
C PRO A 203 2.89 15.30 18.45
N PHE A 204 2.17 14.62 19.36
CA PHE A 204 2.20 14.89 20.80
C PHE A 204 3.45 14.32 21.49
N LEU A 205 4.10 13.33 20.88
CA LEU A 205 5.26 12.66 21.46
C LEU A 205 6.57 13.36 21.11
N VAL A 206 6.67 13.94 19.92
CA VAL A 206 7.94 14.43 19.37
C VAL A 206 8.04 15.95 19.20
N TYR A 207 7.05 16.72 19.63
CA TYR A 207 6.94 18.17 19.36
C TYR A 207 8.19 19.01 19.68
N ASP A 208 8.98 18.61 20.67
CA ASP A 208 10.25 19.23 21.10
C ASP A 208 11.47 18.30 20.95
N LEU A 209 11.31 17.12 20.31
CA LEU A 209 12.36 16.12 20.13
C LEU A 209 12.90 16.05 18.70
N VAL A 210 12.19 16.65 17.74
CA VAL A 210 12.55 16.64 16.31
C VAL A 210 12.51 18.05 15.73
N LEU A 211 13.07 18.20 14.52
CA LEU A 211 12.98 19.44 13.76
C LEU A 211 11.52 19.77 13.40
N LYS A 212 11.22 21.06 13.22
CA LYS A 212 9.87 21.57 12.97
C LYS A 212 9.22 20.89 11.75
N GLU A 213 9.97 20.68 10.69
CA GLU A 213 9.51 20.09 9.44
C GLU A 213 9.14 18.61 9.63
N VAL A 214 9.83 17.89 10.52
CA VAL A 214 9.51 16.49 10.86
C VAL A 214 8.22 16.42 11.69
N LEU A 215 8.01 17.38 12.60
CA LEU A 215 6.76 17.51 13.35
C LEU A 215 5.57 17.85 12.44
N GLU A 216 5.77 18.79 11.51
CA GLU A 216 4.77 19.14 10.49
C GLU A 216 4.43 17.91 9.64
N ALA A 217 5.43 17.14 9.20
CA ALA A 217 5.19 15.91 8.46
C ALA A 217 4.37 14.88 9.25
N TRP A 218 4.67 14.66 10.54
CA TRP A 218 3.85 13.79 11.38
C TRP A 218 2.42 14.28 11.56
N THR A 219 2.21 15.59 11.57
CA THR A 219 0.88 16.20 11.63
C THR A 219 0.08 15.92 10.36
N VAL A 220 0.69 16.09 9.19
CA VAL A 220 0.05 15.77 7.90
C VAL A 220 -0.18 14.27 7.74
N ILE A 221 0.76 13.42 8.19
CA ILE A 221 0.58 11.95 8.19
C ILE A 221 -0.63 11.55 9.04
N ARG A 222 -0.81 12.17 10.21
CA ARG A 222 -1.99 11.95 11.05
C ARG A 222 -3.28 12.24 10.29
N GLU A 223 -3.35 13.38 9.60
CA GLU A 223 -4.52 13.77 8.80
C GLU A 223 -4.77 12.79 7.66
N LEU A 224 -3.73 12.40 6.92
CA LEU A 224 -3.82 11.41 5.84
C LEU A 224 -4.37 10.07 6.34
N VAL A 225 -3.84 9.56 7.46
CA VAL A 225 -4.29 8.29 8.05
C VAL A 225 -5.75 8.38 8.52
N VAL A 226 -6.21 9.53 9.02
CA VAL A 226 -7.62 9.72 9.35
C VAL A 226 -8.47 9.66 8.08
N LEU A 227 -8.12 10.43 7.04
CA LEU A 227 -8.85 10.49 5.77
C LEU A 227 -9.00 9.12 5.11
N VAL A 228 -7.88 8.38 4.97
CA VAL A 228 -7.84 7.09 4.26
C VAL A 228 -8.67 6.01 4.96
N TRP A 229 -8.76 6.05 6.30
CA TRP A 229 -9.49 5.04 7.06
C TRP A 229 -10.95 5.40 7.36
N HIS A 230 -11.52 6.39 6.66
CA HIS A 230 -12.96 6.61 6.67
C HIS A 230 -13.70 5.44 6.02
N VAL A 231 -14.77 5.00 6.69
CA VAL A 231 -15.65 3.92 6.20
C VAL A 231 -16.67 4.46 5.19
N GLU A 232 -17.02 5.73 5.32
CA GLU A 232 -18.08 6.38 4.53
C GLU A 232 -17.60 7.76 4.06
N ILE A 233 -17.84 8.05 2.77
CA ILE A 233 -17.58 9.34 2.14
C ILE A 233 -18.94 9.96 1.81
N LYS A 234 -19.30 11.04 2.52
CA LYS A 234 -20.59 11.72 2.34
C LYS A 234 -20.64 12.62 1.11
N ASP A 235 -19.56 13.35 0.89
CA ASP A 235 -19.37 14.24 -0.25
C ASP A 235 -18.03 13.89 -0.89
N LEU A 236 -18.09 13.32 -2.09
CA LEU A 236 -16.93 12.80 -2.80
C LEU A 236 -15.98 13.93 -3.20
N GLU A 237 -16.51 15.05 -3.71
CA GLU A 237 -15.70 16.16 -4.21
C GLU A 237 -14.93 16.84 -3.06
N VAL A 238 -15.62 17.11 -1.95
CA VAL A 238 -14.98 17.68 -0.75
C VAL A 238 -13.93 16.72 -0.18
N TYR A 239 -14.24 15.44 -0.14
CA TYR A 239 -13.30 14.43 0.33
C TYR A 239 -12.04 14.35 -0.56
N LEU A 240 -12.21 14.30 -1.89
CA LEU A 240 -11.10 14.22 -2.84
C LEU A 240 -10.25 15.49 -2.86
N ALA A 241 -10.87 16.66 -2.69
CA ALA A 241 -10.15 17.92 -2.54
C ALA A 241 -9.29 17.94 -1.27
N ASN A 242 -9.86 17.54 -0.14
CA ASN A 242 -9.13 17.44 1.14
C ASN A 242 -8.00 16.41 1.04
N LEU A 243 -8.29 15.22 0.51
CA LEU A 243 -7.29 14.17 0.36
C LEU A 243 -6.12 14.62 -0.53
N SER A 244 -6.42 15.22 -1.69
CA SER A 244 -5.38 15.69 -2.60
C SER A 244 -4.55 16.78 -1.93
N ALA A 245 -5.17 17.77 -1.28
CA ALA A 245 -4.45 18.80 -0.52
C ALA A 245 -3.56 18.22 0.59
N THR A 246 -4.03 17.20 1.33
CA THR A 246 -3.23 16.51 2.35
C THR A 246 -2.05 15.74 1.73
N ILE A 247 -2.23 15.08 0.59
CA ILE A 247 -1.14 14.40 -0.13
C ILE A 247 -0.11 15.40 -0.62
N GLU A 248 -0.54 16.52 -1.22
CA GLU A 248 0.35 17.58 -1.69
C GLU A 248 1.14 18.19 -0.52
N ALA A 249 0.48 18.48 0.60
CA ALA A 249 1.12 18.96 1.81
C ALA A 249 2.17 17.96 2.32
N LEU A 250 1.86 16.66 2.29
CA LEU A 250 2.79 15.60 2.71
C LEU A 250 4.00 15.55 1.79
N LEU A 251 3.81 15.56 0.47
CA LEU A 251 4.91 15.54 -0.49
C LEU A 251 5.80 16.78 -0.36
N ASN A 252 5.19 17.96 -0.17
CA ASN A 252 5.91 19.20 0.02
C ASN A 252 6.77 19.18 1.29
N VAL A 253 6.18 18.88 2.45
CA VAL A 253 6.95 18.82 3.71
C VAL A 253 8.01 17.71 3.68
N THR A 254 7.73 16.56 3.03
CA THR A 254 8.72 15.50 2.84
C THR A 254 9.90 15.99 1.99
N SER A 255 9.68 16.82 0.97
CA SER A 255 10.76 17.35 0.13
C SER A 255 11.72 18.25 0.91
N GLN A 256 11.22 18.92 1.96
CA GLN A 256 12.00 19.82 2.80
C GLN A 256 12.82 19.05 3.86
N CYS A 257 12.23 18.04 4.50
CA CYS A 257 12.88 17.34 5.61
C CYS A 257 13.55 16.02 5.22
N LEU A 258 13.01 15.31 4.22
CA LEU A 258 13.44 13.97 3.82
C LEU A 258 13.37 13.77 2.29
N PRO A 259 14.01 14.61 1.46
CA PRO A 259 13.90 14.51 -0.01
C PRO A 259 14.34 13.13 -0.56
N SER A 260 15.29 12.47 0.11
CA SER A 260 15.79 11.15 -0.31
C SER A 260 14.72 10.05 -0.27
N ILE A 261 13.75 10.10 0.64
CA ILE A 261 12.72 9.06 0.71
C ILE A 261 11.68 9.20 -0.39
N LEU A 262 11.41 10.43 -0.87
CA LEU A 262 10.53 10.65 -2.03
C LEU A 262 11.09 9.98 -3.29
N ILE A 263 12.40 10.04 -3.49
CA ILE A 263 13.06 9.51 -4.68
C ILE A 263 13.29 7.99 -4.54
N THR A 264 13.68 7.54 -3.35
CA THR A 264 14.08 6.13 -3.15
C THR A 264 12.92 5.20 -2.80
N LYS A 265 11.76 5.73 -2.37
CA LYS A 265 10.62 4.93 -1.93
C LYS A 265 9.40 5.18 -2.82
N LEU A 266 9.09 4.18 -3.65
CA LEU A 266 7.99 4.20 -4.61
C LEU A 266 6.60 4.48 -4.00
N LYS A 267 6.42 4.14 -2.72
CA LYS A 267 5.12 4.28 -2.03
C LYS A 267 4.62 5.73 -1.97
N PHE A 268 5.50 6.72 -2.02
CA PHE A 268 5.10 8.14 -2.10
C PHE A 268 4.52 8.50 -3.47
N HIS A 269 5.03 7.90 -4.55
CA HIS A 269 4.45 8.07 -5.88
C HIS A 269 3.03 7.51 -5.94
N PHE A 270 2.78 6.35 -5.34
CA PHE A 270 1.44 5.75 -5.34
C PHE A 270 0.37 6.62 -4.68
N LEU A 271 0.73 7.46 -3.70
CA LEU A 271 -0.22 8.36 -3.05
C LEU A 271 -0.94 9.27 -4.06
N VAL A 272 -0.26 9.75 -5.10
CA VAL A 272 -0.87 10.69 -6.06
C VAL A 272 -2.01 10.07 -6.87
N HIS A 273 -2.06 8.74 -6.95
CA HIS A 273 -3.11 7.99 -7.66
C HIS A 273 -4.28 7.62 -6.75
N LEU A 274 -4.13 7.78 -5.44
CA LEU A 274 -5.16 7.37 -4.47
C LEU A 274 -6.50 8.06 -4.72
N SER A 275 -6.50 9.36 -5.03
CA SER A 275 -7.72 10.11 -5.36
C SER A 275 -8.45 9.51 -6.57
N ALA A 276 -7.73 9.08 -7.61
CA ALA A 276 -8.33 8.46 -8.78
C ALA A 276 -8.96 7.10 -8.45
N TYR A 277 -8.30 6.29 -7.61
CA TYR A 277 -8.85 5.01 -7.15
C TYR A 277 -10.08 5.20 -6.27
N ILE A 278 -10.09 6.19 -5.38
CA ILE A 278 -11.26 6.45 -4.53
C ILE A 278 -12.44 6.96 -5.35
N HIS A 279 -12.19 7.81 -6.34
CA HIS A 279 -13.24 8.25 -7.26
C HIS A 279 -13.87 7.07 -8.01
N ARG A 280 -13.07 6.06 -8.39
CA ARG A 280 -13.53 4.89 -9.16
C ARG A 280 -14.17 3.80 -8.29
N PHE A 281 -13.57 3.46 -7.15
CA PHE A 281 -13.92 2.29 -6.34
C PHE A 281 -14.55 2.62 -4.99
N GLY A 282 -14.63 3.90 -4.63
CA GLY A 282 -15.13 4.35 -3.34
C GLY A 282 -14.07 4.30 -2.22
N PRO A 283 -14.49 4.24 -0.95
CA PRO A 283 -13.59 4.30 0.20
C PRO A 283 -12.44 3.27 0.13
N PRO A 284 -11.20 3.63 0.53
CA PRO A 284 -10.04 2.75 0.41
C PRO A 284 -10.15 1.40 1.11
N LEU A 285 -10.96 1.31 2.17
CA LEU A 285 -11.23 0.05 2.87
C LEU A 285 -11.86 -1.03 1.98
N ILE A 286 -12.50 -0.64 0.87
CA ILE A 286 -13.13 -1.58 -0.07
C ILE A 286 -12.08 -2.43 -0.77
N PHE A 287 -10.95 -1.83 -1.16
CA PHE A 287 -9.87 -2.48 -1.90
C PHE A 287 -8.61 -2.76 -1.07
N SER A 288 -8.69 -2.65 0.26
CA SER A 288 -7.59 -3.09 1.14
C SER A 288 -7.51 -4.60 1.24
N THR A 289 -6.29 -5.15 1.23
CA THR A 289 -6.06 -6.60 1.33
C THR A 289 -6.02 -7.13 2.76
N GLU A 290 -6.08 -6.26 3.78
CA GLU A 290 -5.98 -6.65 5.20
C GLU A 290 -7.00 -7.73 5.57
N ARG A 291 -8.24 -7.62 5.06
CA ARG A 291 -9.28 -8.63 5.29
C ARG A 291 -8.87 -10.00 4.73
N TYR A 292 -8.34 -10.05 3.52
CA TYR A 292 -7.90 -11.31 2.90
C TYR A 292 -6.67 -11.90 3.61
N GLU A 293 -5.73 -11.06 4.07
CA GLU A 293 -4.56 -11.51 4.84
C GLU A 293 -4.96 -12.14 6.19
N LEU A 294 -5.98 -11.61 6.86
CA LEU A 294 -6.53 -12.21 8.09
C LEU A 294 -7.15 -13.60 7.82
N PHE A 295 -7.74 -13.82 6.64
CA PHE A 295 -8.30 -15.12 6.26
C PHE A 295 -7.22 -16.19 6.04
N ASN A 296 -5.99 -15.82 5.68
CA ASN A 296 -4.90 -16.79 5.55
C ASN A 296 -4.66 -17.57 6.86
N HIS A 297 -4.78 -16.90 8.00
CA HIS A 297 -4.67 -17.56 9.31
C HIS A 297 -5.76 -18.61 9.51
N VAL A 298 -7.00 -18.32 9.09
CA VAL A 298 -8.13 -19.27 9.17
C VAL A 298 -7.90 -20.47 8.25
N PHE A 299 -7.42 -20.26 7.03
CA PHE A 299 -7.06 -21.34 6.11
C PHE A 299 -5.91 -22.21 6.64
N HIS A 300 -4.89 -21.61 7.27
CA HIS A 300 -3.82 -22.39 7.90
C HIS A 300 -4.37 -23.26 9.04
N LEU A 301 -5.27 -22.73 9.87
CA LEU A 301 -5.90 -23.48 10.94
C LEU A 301 -6.75 -24.64 10.39
N SER A 302 -7.57 -24.40 9.36
CA SER A 302 -8.41 -25.45 8.76
C SER A 302 -7.56 -26.58 8.17
N CYS A 303 -6.46 -26.25 7.49
CA CYS A 303 -5.51 -27.25 6.99
C CYS A 303 -4.83 -28.03 8.12
N THR A 304 -4.33 -27.32 9.14
CA THR A 304 -3.56 -27.92 10.25
C THR A 304 -4.40 -28.89 11.07
N HIS A 305 -5.69 -28.59 11.26
CA HIS A 305 -6.60 -29.40 12.08
C HIS A 305 -7.47 -30.37 11.26
N SER A 306 -7.26 -30.47 9.95
CA SER A 306 -7.90 -31.48 9.09
C SER A 306 -7.21 -32.83 9.14
N ASN A 307 -7.87 -33.87 8.63
CA ASN A 307 -7.24 -35.18 8.42
C ASN A 307 -6.28 -35.18 7.20
N GLN A 308 -6.17 -34.06 6.48
CA GLN A 308 -5.31 -33.80 5.33
C GLN A 308 -5.54 -34.73 4.11
N GLN A 309 -6.61 -35.53 4.12
CA GLN A 309 -6.98 -36.40 3.00
C GLN A 309 -7.65 -35.62 1.88
N ALA A 310 -8.38 -34.55 2.21
CA ALA A 310 -9.03 -33.68 1.24
C ALA A 310 -9.06 -32.20 1.73
N PRO A 311 -7.90 -31.50 1.76
CA PRO A 311 -7.78 -30.17 2.37
C PRO A 311 -8.77 -29.12 1.86
N SER A 312 -9.17 -29.20 0.59
CA SER A 312 -10.18 -28.31 -0.01
C SER A 312 -11.59 -28.55 0.55
N LYS A 313 -11.98 -29.82 0.69
CA LYS A 313 -13.28 -30.22 1.25
C LYS A 313 -13.34 -29.94 2.75
N ASP A 314 -12.26 -30.23 3.46
CA ASP A 314 -12.16 -30.00 4.91
C ASP A 314 -12.21 -28.51 5.25
N SER A 315 -11.54 -27.67 4.45
CA SER A 315 -11.64 -26.20 4.58
C SER A 315 -13.05 -25.71 4.29
N CYS A 316 -13.69 -26.20 3.21
CA CYS A 316 -15.07 -25.83 2.87
C CYS A 316 -16.05 -26.14 4.02
N HIS A 317 -15.98 -27.34 4.60
CA HIS A 317 -16.83 -27.70 5.74
C HIS A 317 -16.60 -26.82 6.97
N THR A 318 -15.35 -26.45 7.24
CA THR A 318 -14.97 -25.55 8.35
C THR A 318 -15.54 -24.13 8.17
N PHE A 319 -15.67 -23.65 6.93
CA PHE A 319 -16.26 -22.33 6.65
C PHE A 319 -17.79 -22.32 6.69
N THR A 320 -18.43 -23.49 6.57
CA THR A 320 -19.91 -23.63 6.59
C THR A 320 -20.50 -23.91 7.97
N SER A 321 -19.68 -24.34 8.94
CA SER A 321 -20.07 -24.62 10.33
C SER A 321 -20.01 -23.38 11.21
#